data_AF-A0A353GGS5-F1
#
_entry.id   AF-A0A353GGS5-F1
#
_cell.length_a   1.000
_cell.length_b   1.000
_cell.length_c   1.000
_cell.angle_alpha   90.00
_cell.angle_beta   90.00
_cell.angle_gamma   90.00
#
_symmetry.space_group_name_H-M   'P 1'
#
loop_
_entity.id
_entity.type
_entity.pdbx_description
1 polymer ?
#
loop_
_entity_poly.entity_id
_entity_poly.type
_entity_poly.pdbx_seq_one_letter_code
_entity_poly.pdbx_strand_id
1 'polypeptide(L)'
;MPKQLSADYFLPGLSILIEQRSGSMNSRVESRIIGTASPCYLLAELPMANGRPAILTDTAQCVIRMVNAGVAIGFRAAIECVQTTPFPLVVFSYPEEYQEIVIRQRERIDCCIEALLAPKEWAGEPPQGASGGAPSLARLPSEPYYSAVVDLSMGGCQVAIPYIDPLFTTEEAFPELRRQVAPAQEMFYRSSRLQDIFTKGRTCDLSCELPAPVTMAFEKIPVETRWTTKAQHSLLIGFKFSTPMPGLSEAVQEIIEYQLKYFKRPVRPM
;
A
#
# COMPACT_ATOMS: atom_id res chain seq x y z
N MET A 1 -26.91 -8.99 16.93
CA MET A 1 -26.38 -10.01 16.00
C MET A 1 -24.87 -9.85 15.96
N PRO A 2 -24.08 -10.93 16.08
CA PRO A 2 -22.62 -10.84 15.97
C PRO A 2 -22.26 -10.27 14.59
N LYS A 3 -21.39 -9.26 14.57
CA LYS A 3 -20.91 -8.64 13.32
C LYS A 3 -19.98 -9.64 12.67
N GLN A 4 -20.43 -10.27 11.58
CA GLN A 4 -19.57 -11.17 10.81
C GLN A 4 -18.59 -10.33 9.98
N LEU A 5 -17.30 -10.68 10.02
CA LEU A 5 -16.30 -10.02 9.19
C LEU A 5 -16.54 -10.39 7.72
N SER A 6 -16.60 -9.40 6.81
CA SER A 6 -16.77 -9.68 5.38
C SER A 6 -15.52 -10.30 4.77
N ALA A 7 -15.69 -11.18 3.77
CA ALA A 7 -14.59 -11.73 2.98
C ALA A 7 -13.77 -10.64 2.27
N ASP A 8 -14.37 -9.48 1.98
CA ASP A 8 -13.73 -8.35 1.30
C ASP A 8 -12.57 -7.73 2.11
N TYR A 9 -12.51 -8.00 3.41
CA TYR A 9 -11.39 -7.56 4.24
C TYR A 9 -10.11 -8.37 4.00
N PHE A 10 -10.21 -9.56 3.41
CA PHE A 10 -9.11 -10.51 3.24
C PHE A 10 -8.57 -10.51 1.81
N LEU A 11 -7.98 -9.39 1.41
CA LEU A 11 -7.39 -9.25 0.09
C LEU A 11 -6.12 -10.10 -0.05
N PRO A 12 -5.96 -10.88 -1.13
CA PRO A 12 -4.73 -11.61 -1.41
C PRO A 12 -3.49 -10.70 -1.43
N GLY A 13 -2.42 -11.15 -0.79
CA GLY A 13 -1.17 -10.43 -0.61
C GLY A 13 -1.15 -9.49 0.61
N LEU A 14 -2.28 -9.31 1.30
CA LEU A 14 -2.32 -8.49 2.51
C LEU A 14 -1.49 -9.15 3.62
N SER A 15 -0.59 -8.38 4.22
CA SER A 15 0.28 -8.86 5.30
C SER A 15 -0.49 -8.91 6.62
N ILE A 16 -0.30 -10.03 7.32
CA ILE A 16 -0.92 -10.34 8.61
C ILE A 16 0.17 -10.65 9.63
N LEU A 17 -0.10 -10.32 10.88
CA LEU A 17 0.69 -10.70 12.03
C LEU A 17 -0.05 -11.80 12.79
N ILE A 18 0.60 -12.94 12.99
CA ILE A 18 0.09 -14.07 13.74
C ILE A 18 0.75 -14.06 15.11
N GLU A 19 -0.05 -13.91 16.17
CA GLU A 19 0.39 -14.01 17.55
C GLU A 19 -0.09 -15.35 18.14
N GLN A 20 0.85 -16.23 18.51
CA GLN A 20 0.53 -17.50 19.17
C GLN A 20 1.12 -17.50 20.59
N ARG A 21 0.34 -17.99 21.55
CA ARG A 21 0.78 -18.17 22.94
C ARG A 21 0.94 -19.65 23.24
N SER A 22 2.15 -20.05 23.59
CA SER A 22 2.47 -21.42 24.01
C SER A 22 3.14 -21.39 25.38
N GLY A 23 2.37 -21.70 26.42
CA GLY A 23 2.81 -21.59 27.81
C GLY A 23 3.20 -20.15 28.19
N SER A 24 4.48 -19.97 28.57
CA SER A 24 5.06 -18.66 28.90
C SER A 24 5.62 -17.90 27.69
N MET A 25 5.71 -18.55 26.52
CA MET A 25 6.27 -17.94 25.31
C MET A 25 5.16 -17.38 24.41
N ASN A 26 5.37 -16.15 23.95
CA ASN A 26 4.57 -15.51 22.91
C ASN A 26 5.41 -15.44 21.63
N SER A 27 4.97 -16.06 20.55
CA SER A 27 5.57 -15.91 19.23
C SER A 27 4.77 -14.94 18.39
N ARG A 28 5.48 -14.15 17.58
CA ARG A 28 4.92 -13.23 16.59
C ARG A 28 5.59 -13.49 15.27
N VAL A 29 4.81 -13.82 14.25
CA VAL A 29 5.32 -14.10 12.92
C VAL A 29 4.46 -13.43 11.87
N GLU A 30 5.09 -12.90 10.83
CA GLU A 30 4.38 -12.28 9.71
C GLU A 30 4.11 -13.30 8.61
N SER A 31 2.95 -13.17 7.99
CA SER A 31 2.51 -13.96 6.85
C SER A 31 1.73 -13.06 5.88
N ARG A 32 1.25 -13.63 4.77
CA ARG A 32 0.44 -12.97 3.76
C ARG A 32 -0.78 -13.80 3.43
N ILE A 33 -1.91 -13.13 3.27
CA ILE A 33 -3.16 -13.76 2.87
C ILE A 33 -3.02 -14.29 1.45
N ILE A 34 -3.36 -15.56 1.25
CA ILE A 34 -3.53 -16.15 -0.08
C ILE A 34 -4.96 -15.88 -0.56
N GLY A 35 -5.93 -16.03 0.33
CA GLY A 35 -7.35 -15.77 0.07
C GLY A 35 -8.23 -16.35 1.17
N THR A 36 -9.52 -16.49 0.87
CA THR A 36 -10.48 -17.10 1.78
C THR A 36 -11.29 -18.18 1.05
N ALA A 37 -11.62 -19.24 1.77
CA ALA A 37 -12.71 -20.14 1.43
C ALA A 37 -13.89 -19.79 2.34
N SER A 38 -14.40 -18.56 2.20
CA SER A 38 -15.46 -18.02 3.05
C SER A 38 -16.75 -18.84 2.91
N PRO A 39 -17.49 -19.09 4.00
CA PRO A 39 -17.28 -18.60 5.37
C PRO A 39 -16.45 -19.55 6.26
N CYS A 40 -15.71 -20.50 5.68
CA CYS A 40 -15.12 -21.59 6.44
C CYS A 40 -13.68 -21.31 6.87
N TYR A 41 -12.84 -20.79 5.96
CA TYR A 41 -11.39 -20.72 6.19
C TYR A 41 -10.72 -19.48 5.64
N LEU A 42 -9.67 -19.03 6.33
CA LEU A 42 -8.68 -18.06 5.86
C LEU A 42 -7.40 -18.80 5.49
N LEU A 43 -6.87 -18.57 4.30
CA LEU A 43 -5.62 -19.16 3.84
C LEU A 43 -4.50 -18.11 3.83
N ALA A 44 -3.35 -18.46 4.38
CA ALA A 44 -2.16 -17.61 4.34
C ALA A 44 -0.90 -18.43 4.02
N GLU A 45 0.14 -17.75 3.55
CA GLU A 45 1.46 -18.35 3.34
C GLU A 45 2.00 -18.89 4.68
N LEU A 46 2.75 -20.00 4.65
CA LEU A 46 3.40 -20.49 5.87
C LEU A 46 4.44 -19.44 6.31
N PRO A 47 4.29 -18.79 7.48
CA PRO A 47 5.24 -17.78 7.93
C PRO A 47 6.66 -18.35 8.03
N MET A 48 7.65 -17.50 7.73
CA MET A 48 9.06 -17.84 7.87
C MET A 48 9.68 -17.06 9.04
N ALA A 49 10.38 -17.74 9.93
CA ALA A 49 11.15 -17.14 11.02
C ALA A 49 12.62 -17.57 10.88
N ASN A 50 13.53 -16.60 10.77
CA ASN A 50 14.97 -16.84 10.61
C ASN A 50 15.30 -17.80 9.45
N GLY A 51 14.62 -17.62 8.31
CA GLY A 51 14.83 -18.43 7.10
C GLY A 51 14.29 -19.86 7.17
N ARG A 52 13.55 -20.21 8.22
CA ARG A 52 12.89 -21.52 8.38
C ARG A 52 11.38 -21.35 8.54
N PRO A 53 10.56 -22.33 8.15
CA PRO A 53 9.14 -22.31 8.45
C PRO A 53 8.92 -22.11 9.95
N ALA A 54 8.07 -21.16 10.32
CA ALA A 54 7.73 -20.93 11.70
C ALA A 54 7.00 -22.14 12.26
N ILE A 55 7.30 -22.47 13.51
CA ILE A 55 6.64 -23.58 14.21
C ILE A 55 5.26 -23.08 14.64
N LEU A 56 4.26 -23.48 13.88
CA LEU A 56 2.85 -23.32 14.21
C LEU A 56 2.33 -24.68 14.66
N THR A 57 1.55 -24.70 15.73
CA THR A 57 0.98 -25.93 16.27
C THR A 57 -0.44 -26.08 15.75
N ASP A 58 -0.73 -27.18 15.07
CA ASP A 58 -2.09 -27.52 14.67
C ASP A 58 -3.03 -27.47 15.87
N THR A 59 -4.27 -27.01 15.66
CA THR A 59 -5.33 -26.79 16.66
C THR A 59 -5.06 -25.70 17.70
N ALA A 60 -3.89 -25.04 17.67
CA ALA A 60 -3.62 -23.94 18.58
C ALA A 60 -4.46 -22.71 18.23
N GLN A 61 -4.88 -22.01 19.29
CA GLN A 61 -5.52 -20.70 19.17
C GLN A 61 -4.46 -19.63 18.95
N CYS A 62 -4.70 -18.74 18.01
CA CYS A 62 -3.88 -17.58 17.73
C CYS A 62 -4.72 -16.30 17.62
N VAL A 63 -4.03 -15.16 17.64
CA VAL A 63 -4.61 -13.86 17.31
C VAL A 63 -4.02 -13.42 15.98
N ILE A 64 -4.89 -13.15 15.01
CA ILE A 64 -4.51 -12.60 13.71
C ILE A 64 -4.76 -11.10 13.75
N ARG A 65 -3.76 -10.31 13.39
CA ARG A 65 -3.85 -8.86 13.24
C ARG A 65 -3.52 -8.46 11.82
N MET A 66 -4.29 -7.55 11.28
CA MET A 66 -4.06 -6.99 9.95
C MET A 66 -4.47 -5.53 9.90
N VAL A 67 -3.95 -4.80 8.92
CA VAL A 67 -4.38 -3.44 8.62
C VAL A 67 -4.84 -3.39 7.17
N ASN A 68 -6.11 -3.08 6.96
CA ASN A 68 -6.69 -2.92 5.63
C ASN A 68 -7.38 -1.56 5.53
N ALA A 69 -7.10 -0.80 4.48
CA ALA A 69 -7.69 0.52 4.23
C ALA A 69 -7.70 1.49 5.43
N GLY A 70 -6.66 1.44 6.28
CA GLY A 70 -6.57 2.30 7.48
C GLY A 70 -7.35 1.82 8.71
N VAL A 71 -7.93 0.62 8.64
CA VAL A 71 -8.59 -0.06 9.76
C VAL A 71 -7.69 -1.20 10.23
N ALA A 72 -7.29 -1.16 11.50
CA ALA A 72 -6.68 -2.29 12.18
C ALA A 72 -7.79 -3.27 12.57
N ILE A 73 -7.59 -4.52 12.20
CA ILE A 73 -8.52 -5.61 12.49
C ILE A 73 -7.75 -6.67 13.26
N GLY A 74 -8.32 -7.13 14.38
CA GLY A 74 -7.79 -8.19 15.20
C GLY A 74 -8.87 -9.21 15.52
N PHE A 75 -8.57 -10.49 15.37
CA PHE A 75 -9.50 -11.57 15.70
C PHE A 75 -8.78 -12.82 16.19
N ARG A 76 -9.51 -13.68 16.90
CA ARG A 76 -9.02 -15.01 17.30
C ARG A 76 -9.34 -16.02 16.20
N ALA A 77 -8.42 -16.94 15.97
CA ALA A 77 -8.61 -18.04 15.04
C ALA A 77 -7.90 -19.30 15.55
N ALA A 78 -8.41 -20.47 15.17
CA ALA A 78 -7.73 -21.73 15.31
C ALA A 78 -6.83 -21.98 14.08
N ILE A 79 -5.67 -22.58 14.29
CA ILE A 79 -4.87 -23.16 13.20
C ILE A 79 -5.48 -24.52 12.87
N GLU A 80 -6.15 -24.62 11.73
CA GLU A 80 -6.84 -25.85 11.30
C GLU A 80 -5.89 -26.82 10.61
N CYS A 81 -4.94 -26.29 9.84
CA CYS A 81 -3.97 -27.08 9.11
C CYS A 81 -2.71 -26.27 8.81
N VAL A 82 -1.55 -26.89 9.01
CA VAL A 82 -0.27 -26.43 8.47
C VAL A 82 0.17 -27.40 7.37
N GLN A 83 0.33 -26.90 6.16
CA GLN A 83 0.80 -27.67 5.01
C GLN A 83 2.17 -27.14 4.57
N THR A 84 3.16 -28.01 4.41
CA THR A 84 4.50 -27.65 3.89
C THR A 84 4.70 -28.03 2.43
N THR A 85 3.92 -28.99 1.92
CA THR A 85 4.02 -29.56 0.56
C THR A 85 2.62 -29.79 0.01
N PRO A 86 2.33 -29.53 -1.29
CA PRO A 86 3.23 -28.99 -2.32
C PRO A 86 3.49 -27.49 -2.19
N PHE A 87 2.60 -26.75 -1.53
CA PHE A 87 2.73 -25.32 -1.32
C PHE A 87 2.66 -25.02 0.18
N PRO A 88 3.70 -24.36 0.76
CA PRO A 88 3.71 -23.98 2.16
C PRO A 88 2.60 -22.98 2.49
N LEU A 89 1.59 -23.42 3.25
CA LEU A 89 0.47 -22.59 3.68
C LEU A 89 -0.03 -22.97 5.07
N VAL A 90 -0.79 -22.07 5.65
CA VAL A 90 -1.54 -22.29 6.88
C VAL A 90 -3.01 -21.96 6.64
N VAL A 91 -3.88 -22.82 7.16
CA VAL A 91 -5.34 -22.67 7.12
C VAL A 91 -5.80 -22.29 8.52
N PHE A 92 -6.52 -21.18 8.62
CA PHE A 92 -7.13 -20.72 9.85
C PHE A 92 -8.65 -20.87 9.80
N SER A 93 -9.26 -21.08 10.95
CA SER A 93 -10.71 -20.96 11.12
C SER A 93 -11.17 -19.55 10.76
N TYR A 94 -12.36 -19.42 10.20
CA TYR A 94 -12.96 -18.10 9.98
C TYR A 94 -13.30 -17.43 11.32
N PRO A 95 -13.12 -16.11 11.49
CA PRO A 95 -13.44 -15.44 12.74
C PRO A 95 -14.94 -15.43 13.04
N GLU A 96 -15.30 -15.84 14.26
CA GLU A 96 -16.65 -15.65 14.82
C GLU A 96 -16.84 -14.22 15.34
N GLU A 97 -15.79 -13.66 15.93
CA GLU A 97 -15.74 -12.31 16.49
C GLU A 97 -14.47 -11.59 16.07
N TYR A 98 -14.55 -10.27 15.91
CA TYR A 98 -13.41 -9.45 15.58
C TYR A 98 -13.49 -8.06 16.23
N GLN A 99 -12.35 -7.43 16.37
CA GLN A 99 -12.21 -6.04 16.81
C GLN A 99 -11.68 -5.20 15.66
N GLU A 100 -12.26 -4.02 15.48
CA GLU A 100 -11.81 -3.03 14.50
C GLU A 100 -11.44 -1.73 15.21
N ILE A 101 -10.34 -1.12 14.78
CA ILE A 101 -9.89 0.18 15.24
C ILE A 101 -9.52 1.00 14.01
N VAL A 102 -10.18 2.13 13.81
CA VAL A 102 -9.81 3.07 12.75
C VAL A 102 -8.50 3.76 13.17
N ILE A 103 -7.41 3.47 12.45
CA ILE A 103 -6.07 3.99 12.78
C ILE A 103 -5.88 5.38 12.20
N ARG A 104 -6.47 5.64 11.04
CA ARG A 104 -6.27 6.89 10.31
C ARG A 104 -7.26 7.95 10.79
N GLN A 105 -6.73 9.10 11.21
CA GLN A 105 -7.56 10.28 11.56
C GLN A 105 -8.17 10.96 10.32
N ARG A 106 -7.60 10.71 9.13
CA ARG A 106 -8.02 11.33 7.87
C ARG A 106 -8.13 10.28 6.78
N GLU A 107 -9.15 10.42 5.94
CA GLU A 107 -9.37 9.58 4.76
C GLU A 107 -8.17 9.74 3.80
N ARG A 108 -7.75 8.63 3.20
CA ARG A 108 -6.79 8.63 2.09
C ARG A 108 -7.55 8.33 0.81
N ILE A 109 -7.15 9.01 -0.25
CA ILE A 109 -7.65 8.80 -1.59
C ILE A 109 -6.57 8.05 -2.34
N ASP A 110 -6.88 6.84 -2.79
CA ASP A 110 -6.03 6.09 -3.70
C ASP A 110 -5.97 6.85 -5.03
N CYS A 111 -4.77 7.09 -5.53
CA CYS A 111 -4.54 7.84 -6.75
C CYS A 111 -3.34 7.27 -7.53
N CYS A 112 -3.10 7.77 -8.73
CA CYS A 112 -1.92 7.43 -9.53
C CYS A 112 -1.47 8.70 -10.25
N ILE A 113 -0.81 9.57 -9.49
CA ILE A 113 -0.40 10.90 -9.98
C ILE A 113 1.10 10.86 -10.21
N GLU A 114 1.54 11.16 -11.42
CA GLU A 114 2.97 11.28 -11.72
C GLU A 114 3.60 12.40 -10.87
N ALA A 115 4.74 12.11 -10.27
CA ALA A 115 5.45 13.04 -9.41
C ALA A 115 6.95 13.00 -9.66
N LEU A 116 7.59 14.17 -9.60
CA LEU A 116 9.05 14.29 -9.62
C LEU A 116 9.54 14.45 -8.18
N LEU A 117 10.27 13.46 -7.68
CA LEU A 117 10.92 13.53 -6.37
C LEU A 117 12.29 14.15 -6.53
N ALA A 118 12.53 15.27 -5.84
CA ALA A 118 13.82 15.94 -5.82
C ALA A 118 14.39 15.97 -4.40
N PRO A 119 15.72 15.80 -4.21
CA PRO A 119 16.35 16.05 -2.92
C PRO A 119 16.10 17.49 -2.47
N LYS A 120 16.01 17.71 -1.15
CA LYS A 120 15.77 19.06 -0.59
C LYS A 120 16.78 20.09 -1.08
N GLU A 121 18.02 19.68 -1.30
CA GLU A 121 19.11 20.52 -1.82
C GLU A 121 18.83 21.07 -3.24
N TRP A 122 18.04 20.36 -4.04
CA TRP A 122 17.63 20.80 -5.38
C TRP A 122 16.54 21.88 -5.35
N ALA A 123 15.80 21.99 -4.26
CA ALA A 123 14.75 22.99 -4.10
C ALA A 123 15.29 24.41 -3.83
N GLY A 124 16.62 24.61 -3.84
CA GLY A 124 17.25 25.91 -3.64
C GLY A 124 17.28 26.38 -2.18
N GLU A 125 16.87 25.54 -1.22
CA GLU A 125 16.99 25.85 0.20
C GLU A 125 18.39 25.47 0.70
N PRO A 126 19.14 26.41 1.31
CA PRO A 126 20.45 26.09 1.88
C PRO A 126 20.29 25.01 2.97
N PRO A 127 21.24 24.06 3.07
CA PRO A 127 21.18 22.98 4.05
C PRO A 127 21.18 23.59 5.46
N GLN A 128 20.01 23.58 6.12
CA GLN A 128 19.93 23.85 7.54
C GLN A 128 20.55 22.66 8.27
N GLY A 129 21.64 22.90 8.99
CA GLY A 129 22.51 21.88 9.58
C GLY A 129 21.74 20.77 10.29
N ALA A 130 21.67 19.60 9.67
CA ALA A 130 21.08 18.41 10.25
C ALA A 130 22.12 17.71 11.15
N SER A 131 22.19 18.11 12.42
CA SER A 131 22.87 17.36 13.47
C SER A 131 21.95 16.25 14.00
N GLY A 132 21.83 15.15 13.26
CA GLY A 132 21.06 14.00 13.73
C GLY A 132 21.21 12.82 12.80
N GLY A 133 21.87 11.76 13.28
CA GLY A 133 22.08 10.51 12.53
C GLY A 133 20.75 9.87 12.12
N ALA A 134 20.32 10.13 10.89
CA ALA A 134 19.19 9.43 10.29
C ALA A 134 19.64 8.04 9.85
N PRO A 135 18.83 6.99 10.09
CA PRO A 135 19.19 5.62 9.75
C PRO A 135 19.35 5.45 8.24
N SER A 136 20.30 4.58 7.89
CA SER A 136 20.70 4.16 6.54
C SER A 136 19.59 3.40 5.80
N LEU A 137 18.48 4.09 5.49
CA LEU A 137 17.52 3.65 4.49
C LEU A 137 18.05 4.06 3.11
N ALA A 138 18.02 3.11 2.17
CA ALA A 138 18.48 3.16 0.79
C ALA A 138 18.79 4.57 0.28
N ARG A 139 20.05 4.79 -0.15
CA ARG A 139 20.48 6.06 -0.74
C ARG A 139 19.51 6.41 -1.87
N LEU A 140 18.67 7.40 -1.64
CA LEU A 140 17.88 7.98 -2.72
C LEU A 140 18.87 8.59 -3.73
N PRO A 141 18.52 8.60 -5.03
CA PRO A 141 19.33 9.27 -6.03
C PRO A 141 19.63 10.72 -5.62
N SER A 142 20.84 11.19 -5.92
CA SER A 142 21.23 12.60 -5.74
C SER A 142 20.57 13.54 -6.76
N GLU A 143 19.98 12.98 -7.80
CA GLU A 143 19.26 13.70 -8.84
C GLU A 143 17.75 13.50 -8.70
N PRO A 144 16.93 14.46 -9.18
CA PRO A 144 15.49 14.25 -9.23
C PRO A 144 15.11 13.02 -10.04
N TYR A 145 14.09 12.28 -9.61
CA TYR A 145 13.62 11.07 -10.30
C TYR A 145 12.11 10.98 -10.33
N TYR A 146 11.59 10.36 -11.40
CA TYR A 146 10.16 10.16 -11.59
C TYR A 146 9.62 9.08 -10.66
N SER A 147 8.39 9.31 -10.21
CA SER A 147 7.67 8.48 -9.25
C SER A 147 6.17 8.62 -9.46
N ALA A 148 5.37 7.90 -8.68
CA ALA A 148 3.92 8.06 -8.69
C ALA A 148 3.37 8.15 -7.27
N VAL A 149 2.55 9.18 -6.98
CA VAL A 149 1.74 9.23 -5.77
C VAL A 149 0.66 8.16 -5.88
N VAL A 150 0.66 7.21 -4.94
CA VAL A 150 -0.28 6.07 -4.90
C VAL A 150 -1.47 6.31 -3.97
N ASP A 151 -1.26 7.09 -2.92
CA ASP A 151 -2.34 7.55 -2.05
C ASP A 151 -2.04 8.95 -1.51
N LEU A 152 -3.09 9.70 -1.20
CA LEU A 152 -3.00 11.08 -0.72
C LEU A 152 -4.02 11.35 0.38
N SER A 153 -3.62 12.13 1.38
CA SER A 153 -4.50 12.73 2.38
C SER A 153 -4.02 14.12 2.72
N MET A 154 -4.84 14.86 3.47
CA MET A 154 -4.41 16.14 4.04
C MET A 154 -3.22 16.02 5.01
N GLY A 155 -2.86 14.82 5.48
CA GLY A 155 -1.75 14.61 6.42
C GLY A 155 -0.44 14.16 5.75
N GLY A 156 -0.49 13.72 4.49
CA GLY A 156 0.63 13.10 3.81
C GLY A 156 0.21 12.27 2.61
N CYS A 157 1.18 11.72 1.91
CA CYS A 157 0.99 10.86 0.74
C CYS A 157 1.88 9.62 0.81
N GLN A 158 1.54 8.59 0.04
CA GLN A 158 2.46 7.52 -0.31
C GLN A 158 2.91 7.67 -1.75
N VAL A 159 4.19 7.41 -1.97
CA VAL A 159 4.80 7.50 -3.30
C VAL A 159 5.45 6.16 -3.62
N ALA A 160 5.13 5.63 -4.80
CA ALA A 160 5.83 4.52 -5.41
C ALA A 160 7.07 5.04 -6.14
N ILE A 161 8.21 4.52 -5.71
CA ILE A 161 9.51 4.80 -6.30
C ILE A 161 9.89 3.58 -7.14
N PRO A 162 10.29 3.75 -8.40
CA PRO A 162 10.82 2.64 -9.18
C PRO A 162 12.06 2.06 -8.47
N TYR A 163 12.07 0.75 -8.29
CA TYR A 163 13.28 0.03 -7.91
C TYR A 163 14.19 0.05 -9.13
N ILE A 164 15.16 0.96 -9.10
CA ILE A 164 16.26 0.98 -10.03
C ILE A 164 17.22 -0.09 -9.51
N ASP A 165 17.26 -1.23 -10.18
CA ASP A 165 18.33 -2.19 -9.94
C ASP A 165 19.66 -1.46 -10.21
N PRO A 166 20.60 -1.43 -9.26
CA PRO A 166 21.87 -0.72 -9.42
C PRO A 166 22.70 -1.20 -10.62
N LEU A 167 22.33 -2.32 -11.25
CA LEU A 167 22.93 -2.82 -12.49
C LEU A 167 22.34 -2.19 -13.76
N PHE A 168 21.23 -1.44 -13.69
CA PHE A 168 20.60 -0.78 -14.84
C PHE A 168 20.88 0.73 -14.83
N THR A 169 21.31 1.26 -15.98
CA THR A 169 21.52 2.69 -16.20
C THR A 169 20.18 3.43 -16.36
N THR A 170 20.15 4.68 -15.91
CA THR A 170 18.93 5.51 -15.76
C THR A 170 18.18 5.79 -17.05
N GLU A 171 18.83 5.70 -18.22
CA GLU A 171 18.20 6.00 -19.51
C GLU A 171 17.24 4.90 -20.01
N GLU A 172 17.45 3.63 -19.63
CA GLU A 172 16.64 2.50 -20.10
C GLU A 172 15.44 2.18 -19.20
N ALA A 173 15.45 2.64 -17.95
CA ALA A 173 14.43 2.31 -16.96
C ALA A 173 13.06 2.98 -17.21
N PHE A 174 13.03 4.11 -17.92
CA PHE A 174 11.84 4.96 -18.04
C PHE A 174 10.77 4.45 -19.04
N PRO A 175 11.12 4.04 -20.27
CA PRO A 175 10.16 3.40 -21.17
C PRO A 175 9.56 2.14 -20.53
N GLU A 176 10.36 1.42 -19.74
CA GLU A 176 9.95 0.19 -19.08
C GLU A 176 9.03 0.47 -17.88
N LEU A 177 9.30 1.52 -17.08
CA LEU A 177 8.37 1.97 -16.05
C LEU A 177 7.02 2.38 -16.64
N ARG A 178 7.01 3.15 -17.74
CA ARG A 178 5.77 3.46 -18.46
C ARG A 178 5.07 2.21 -18.96
N ARG A 179 5.79 1.23 -19.52
CA ARG A 179 5.23 -0.06 -19.95
C ARG A 179 4.76 -0.97 -18.83
N GLN A 180 5.27 -0.81 -17.61
CA GLN A 180 4.89 -1.60 -16.44
C GLN A 180 3.75 -0.96 -15.64
N VAL A 181 3.73 0.37 -15.58
CA VAL A 181 2.65 1.15 -14.97
C VAL A 181 1.46 1.25 -15.92
N ALA A 182 1.66 1.27 -17.25
CA ALA A 182 0.56 1.35 -18.22
C ALA A 182 -0.43 0.19 -18.14
N PRO A 183 -0.05 -1.09 -17.95
CA PRO A 183 -1.00 -2.20 -17.76
C PRO A 183 -1.70 -2.15 -16.41
N ALA A 184 -1.07 -1.62 -15.36
CA ALA A 184 -1.70 -1.39 -14.06
C ALA A 184 -2.70 -0.23 -14.13
N GLN A 185 -2.35 0.84 -14.84
CA GLN A 185 -3.25 1.92 -15.23
C GLN A 185 -4.38 1.38 -16.12
N GLU A 186 -4.09 0.58 -17.14
CA GLU A 186 -5.08 0.05 -18.08
C GLU A 186 -5.99 -1.00 -17.42
N MET A 187 -5.50 -1.83 -16.49
CA MET A 187 -6.33 -2.69 -15.64
C MET A 187 -7.16 -1.89 -14.64
N PHE A 188 -6.64 -0.80 -14.08
CA PHE A 188 -7.40 0.11 -13.23
C PHE A 188 -8.50 0.83 -14.05
N TYR A 189 -8.19 1.25 -15.29
CA TYR A 189 -9.10 1.84 -16.27
C TYR A 189 -10.11 0.84 -16.86
N ARG A 190 -9.76 -0.46 -16.96
CA ARG A 190 -10.65 -1.54 -17.47
C ARG A 190 -11.52 -2.18 -16.38
N SER A 191 -11.05 -2.23 -15.13
CA SER A 191 -11.80 -2.77 -13.98
C SER A 191 -12.77 -1.76 -13.38
N SER A 192 -12.52 -0.46 -13.61
CA SER A 192 -13.55 0.56 -13.55
C SER A 192 -14.32 0.54 -14.88
N ARG A 193 -15.65 0.64 -14.83
CA ARG A 193 -16.57 0.59 -15.99
C ARG A 193 -16.45 1.84 -16.91
N LEU A 194 -15.22 2.29 -17.20
CA LEU A 194 -14.97 3.49 -18.00
C LEU A 194 -15.26 3.27 -19.50
N GLN A 195 -15.24 2.04 -20.00
CA GLN A 195 -15.60 1.77 -21.41
C GLN A 195 -17.07 2.07 -21.76
N ASP A 196 -18.01 1.96 -20.81
CA ASP A 196 -19.42 2.26 -21.07
C ASP A 196 -19.69 3.78 -21.22
N ILE A 197 -18.81 4.62 -20.67
CA ILE A 197 -18.88 6.09 -20.79
C ILE A 197 -18.27 6.54 -22.12
N PHE A 198 -17.21 5.88 -22.58
CA PHE A 198 -16.55 6.22 -23.85
C PHE A 198 -17.27 5.69 -25.11
N THR A 199 -18.10 4.65 -25.00
CA THR A 199 -18.81 4.07 -26.17
C THR A 199 -20.16 4.72 -26.46
N LYS A 200 -20.76 5.47 -25.52
CA LYS A 200 -22.00 6.22 -25.76
C LYS A 200 -21.74 7.70 -26.04
N GLY A 201 -21.15 7.94 -27.21
CA GLY A 201 -21.45 9.07 -28.08
C GLY A 201 -21.50 10.46 -27.46
N ARG A 202 -20.32 11.05 -27.23
CA ARG A 202 -20.04 12.46 -27.52
C ARG A 202 -18.52 12.60 -27.62
N THR A 203 -18.02 12.90 -28.81
CA THR A 203 -16.63 13.23 -29.08
C THR A 203 -16.26 14.50 -28.31
N CYS A 204 -15.57 14.34 -27.19
CA CYS A 204 -14.85 15.44 -26.56
C CYS A 204 -13.47 15.47 -27.21
N ASP A 205 -13.21 16.48 -28.06
CA ASP A 205 -11.85 16.87 -28.41
C ASP A 205 -11.15 17.32 -27.12
N LEU A 206 -10.35 16.43 -26.53
CA LEU A 206 -9.46 16.74 -25.42
C LEU A 206 -8.03 16.69 -25.94
N SER A 207 -7.63 17.76 -26.63
CA SER A 207 -6.25 18.24 -26.55
C SER A 207 -6.04 18.86 -25.16
N CYS A 208 -6.12 18.03 -24.12
CA CYS A 208 -5.68 18.43 -22.78
C CYS A 208 -4.18 18.22 -22.73
N GLU A 209 -3.44 19.32 -22.74
CA GLU A 209 -2.08 19.33 -22.22
C GLU A 209 -2.10 18.66 -20.84
N LEU A 210 -1.33 17.58 -20.68
CA LEU A 210 -1.14 16.97 -19.37
C LEU A 210 -0.57 18.06 -18.45
N PRO A 211 -1.13 18.27 -17.25
CA PRO A 211 -0.55 19.23 -16.31
C PRO A 211 0.91 18.83 -16.07
N ALA A 212 1.80 19.83 -16.02
CA ALA A 212 3.20 19.59 -15.71
C ALA A 212 3.33 18.75 -14.42
N PRO A 213 4.31 17.83 -14.34
CA PRO A 213 4.48 16.98 -13.17
C PRO A 213 4.56 17.83 -11.91
N VAL A 214 3.84 17.42 -10.87
CA VAL A 214 3.85 18.14 -9.59
C VAL A 214 5.23 17.93 -8.95
N THR A 215 6.01 19.01 -8.87
CA THR A 215 7.27 19.02 -8.13
C THR A 215 6.95 19.10 -6.65
N MET A 216 7.37 18.11 -5.87
CA MET A 216 7.14 18.07 -4.43
C MET A 216 8.48 17.99 -3.68
N ALA A 217 8.74 18.96 -2.81
CA ALA A 217 9.85 18.90 -1.87
C ALA A 217 9.39 18.21 -0.58
N PHE A 218 10.15 17.23 -0.10
CA PHE A 218 9.79 16.46 1.09
C PHE A 218 10.86 16.52 2.18
N GLU A 219 10.43 16.58 3.43
CA GLU A 219 11.28 16.36 4.58
C GLU A 219 11.24 14.86 4.94
N LYS A 220 12.41 14.21 4.97
CA LYS A 220 12.54 12.76 5.17
C LYS A 220 12.06 12.38 6.58
N ILE A 221 11.20 11.37 6.66
CA ILE A 221 10.82 10.73 7.93
C ILE A 221 11.42 9.31 7.92
N PRO A 222 11.87 8.76 9.06
CA PRO A 222 12.20 7.34 9.14
C PRO A 222 10.93 6.53 8.83
N VAL A 223 10.91 5.86 7.66
CA VAL A 223 9.79 5.03 7.20
C VAL A 223 10.16 3.56 7.33
N GLU A 224 9.22 2.73 7.79
CA GLU A 224 9.28 1.28 7.61
C GLU A 224 9.19 0.95 6.11
N THR A 225 10.27 0.42 5.54
CA THR A 225 10.28 -0.11 4.17
C THR A 225 9.38 -1.33 4.07
N ARG A 226 8.30 -1.25 3.28
CA ARG A 226 7.41 -2.39 3.02
C ARG A 226 7.59 -2.88 1.59
N TRP A 227 8.07 -4.11 1.43
CA TRP A 227 8.29 -4.75 0.13
C TRP A 227 7.02 -5.47 -0.34
N THR A 228 6.41 -5.03 -1.43
CA THR A 228 5.30 -5.74 -2.09
C THR A 228 5.86 -6.71 -3.14
N THR A 229 5.49 -8.00 -3.10
CA THR A 229 6.12 -9.04 -3.97
C THR A 229 5.50 -9.20 -5.35
N LYS A 230 4.41 -8.49 -5.68
CA LYS A 230 3.78 -8.63 -7.01
C LYS A 230 4.40 -7.77 -8.12
N ALA A 231 5.35 -6.91 -7.78
CA ALA A 231 6.25 -6.31 -8.74
C ALA A 231 7.60 -6.12 -8.03
N GLN A 232 8.64 -6.83 -8.46
CA GLN A 232 10.01 -6.68 -7.96
C GLN A 232 10.63 -5.30 -8.30
N HIS A 233 9.81 -4.29 -8.61
CA HIS A 233 10.23 -3.07 -9.29
C HIS A 233 9.77 -1.78 -8.60
N SER A 234 9.21 -1.81 -7.40
CA SER A 234 8.87 -0.55 -6.71
C SER A 234 8.94 -0.61 -5.18
N LEU A 235 9.38 0.52 -4.60
CA LEU A 235 9.42 0.78 -3.17
C LEU A 235 8.36 1.82 -2.82
N LEU A 236 7.48 1.49 -1.86
CA LEU A 236 6.52 2.45 -1.33
C LEU A 236 7.14 3.22 -0.16
N ILE A 237 7.20 4.55 -0.26
CA ILE A 237 7.65 5.43 0.81
C ILE A 237 6.51 6.37 1.22
N GLY A 238 6.26 6.46 2.53
CA GLY A 238 5.31 7.39 3.10
C GLY A 238 5.96 8.73 3.43
N PHE A 239 5.35 9.82 2.98
CA PHE A 239 5.75 11.17 3.32
C PHE A 239 4.66 11.84 4.17
N LYS A 240 5.07 12.58 5.19
CA LYS A 240 4.18 13.46 5.98
C LYS A 240 4.50 14.89 5.59
N PHE A 241 3.47 15.71 5.47
CA PHE A 241 3.66 17.14 5.28
C PHE A 241 4.06 17.75 6.63
N SER A 242 5.25 18.34 6.73
CA SER A 242 5.75 18.98 7.96
C SER A 242 5.06 20.32 8.23
N THR A 243 4.59 20.98 7.18
CA THR A 243 3.70 22.15 7.21
C THR A 243 2.68 22.03 6.08
N PRO A 244 1.47 22.62 6.20
CA PRO A 244 0.63 22.83 5.02
C PRO A 244 1.40 23.75 4.08
N MET A 245 2.02 23.18 3.04
CA MET A 245 2.70 23.97 2.01
C MET A 245 1.65 24.89 1.37
N PRO A 246 1.80 26.22 1.44
CA PRO A 246 0.88 27.15 0.78
C PRO A 246 0.93 26.87 -0.73
N GLY A 247 -0.23 26.57 -1.33
CA GLY A 247 -0.38 26.18 -2.74
C GLY A 247 -0.46 24.67 -2.97
N LEU A 248 0.34 23.86 -2.27
CA LEU A 248 0.18 22.40 -2.32
C LEU A 248 -1.15 22.00 -1.68
N SER A 249 -1.57 22.67 -0.60
CA SER A 249 -2.87 22.38 0.02
C SER A 249 -4.02 22.64 -0.94
N GLU A 250 -3.97 23.72 -1.74
CA GLU A 250 -5.02 24.03 -2.71
C GLU A 250 -5.02 23.05 -3.87
N ALA A 251 -3.87 22.77 -4.50
CA ALA A 251 -3.81 21.78 -5.59
C ALA A 251 -4.16 20.36 -5.11
N VAL A 252 -3.67 19.95 -3.94
CA VAL A 252 -4.03 18.67 -3.30
C VAL A 252 -5.51 18.66 -2.96
N GLN A 253 -6.06 19.75 -2.46
CA GLN A 253 -7.48 19.87 -2.14
C GLN A 253 -8.34 19.86 -3.41
N GLU A 254 -7.95 20.53 -4.49
CA GLU A 254 -8.63 20.47 -5.79
C GLU A 254 -8.58 19.06 -6.37
N ILE A 255 -7.43 18.38 -6.32
CA ILE A 255 -7.30 16.99 -6.76
C ILE A 255 -8.17 16.08 -5.89
N ILE A 256 -8.14 16.26 -4.57
CA ILE A 256 -8.98 15.52 -3.63
C ILE A 256 -10.45 15.78 -3.95
N GLU A 257 -10.89 17.03 -4.03
CA GLU A 257 -12.27 17.42 -4.31
C GLU A 257 -12.73 16.92 -5.69
N TYR A 258 -11.88 16.99 -6.70
CA TYR A 258 -12.14 16.41 -8.03
C TYR A 258 -12.33 14.90 -7.94
N GLN A 259 -11.41 14.18 -7.27
CA GLN A 259 -11.50 12.74 -7.09
C GLN A 259 -12.75 12.35 -6.29
N LEU A 260 -13.07 13.08 -5.23
CA LEU A 260 -14.27 12.89 -4.43
C LEU A 260 -15.55 13.17 -5.23
N LYS A 261 -15.56 14.23 -6.05
CA LYS A 261 -16.72 14.64 -6.85
C LYS A 261 -17.04 13.66 -7.96
N TYR A 262 -16.01 13.12 -8.63
CA TYR A 262 -16.20 12.32 -9.83
C TYR A 262 -16.01 10.81 -9.63
N PHE A 263 -15.34 10.39 -8.56
CA PHE A 263 -14.95 8.98 -8.36
C PHE A 263 -15.38 8.38 -7.02
N LYS A 264 -15.92 9.14 -6.05
CA LYS A 264 -16.55 8.49 -4.87
C LYS A 264 -17.73 7.65 -5.35
N ARG A 265 -17.53 6.33 -5.34
CA ARG A 265 -18.66 5.39 -5.27
C ARG A 265 -19.44 5.73 -4.01
N PRO A 266 -20.79 5.76 -4.04
CA PRO A 266 -21.54 5.74 -2.80
C PRO A 266 -21.10 4.50 -2.03
N VAL A 267 -20.42 4.71 -0.90
CA VAL A 267 -20.22 3.67 0.09
C VAL A 267 -21.64 3.24 0.45
N ARG A 268 -22.02 2.01 0.12
CA ARG A 268 -23.34 1.52 0.52
C ARG A 268 -23.39 1.67 2.04
N PRO A 269 -24.38 2.39 2.60
CA PRO A 269 -24.57 2.33 4.04
C PRO A 269 -24.78 0.86 4.42
N MET A 270 -23.96 0.39 5.36
CA MET A 270 -24.16 -0.91 6.02
C MET A 270 -25.46 -0.89 6.82
#